data_AF-A0A973FAV9-F1
#
_entry.id   AF-A0A973FAV9-F1
#
_cell.length_a   1.000
_cell.length_b   1.000
_cell.length_c   1.000
_cell.angle_alpha   90.00
_cell.angle_beta   90.00
_cell.angle_gamma   90.00
#
_symmetry.space_group_name_H-M   'P 1'
#
loop_
_entity.id
_entity.type
_entity.pdbx_description
1 polymer ?
#
loop_
_entity_poly.entity_id
_entity_poly.type
_entity_poly.pdbx_seq_one_letter_code
_entity_poly.pdbx_strand_id
1 'polypeptide(L)'
;LKAKLENAGFTVVSVQETLAAIALRNRTTAEKIYRYIAPQNSGMRKLPSDGFGRKTLGEIAEDNGISAVSLQLALRQKGVDADTVMSMKAITEKNRIGMTELREMIEGMISR
;
A
#
# COMPACT_ATOMS: atom_id res chain seq x y z
N LEU A 1 19.28 3.16 -11.49
CA LEU A 1 18.21 3.81 -12.29
C LEU A 1 18.19 3.30 -13.74
N LYS A 2 19.26 3.51 -14.52
CA LYS A 2 19.37 3.07 -15.93
C LYS A 2 19.06 1.59 -16.13
N ALA A 3 19.75 0.69 -15.43
CA ALA A 3 19.50 -0.77 -15.54
C ALA A 3 18.05 -1.18 -15.20
N LYS A 4 17.40 -0.50 -14.24
CA LYS A 4 16.00 -0.78 -13.86
C LYS A 4 15.02 -0.39 -14.97
N LEU A 5 15.31 0.70 -15.68
CA LEU A 5 14.51 1.19 -16.80
C LEU A 5 14.76 0.36 -18.07
N GLU A 6 16.01 -0.02 -18.34
CA GLU A 6 16.36 -0.90 -19.46
C GLU A 6 15.73 -2.29 -19.30
N ASN A 7 15.76 -2.86 -18.09
CA ASN A 7 15.05 -4.12 -17.79
C ASN A 7 13.53 -4.01 -17.95
N ALA A 8 12.96 -2.81 -17.81
CA ALA A 8 11.54 -2.53 -18.06
C ALA A 8 11.24 -2.21 -19.54
N GLY A 9 12.24 -2.31 -20.43
CA GLY A 9 12.09 -2.08 -21.86
C GLY A 9 12.21 -0.62 -22.29
N PHE A 10 12.64 0.29 -21.41
CA PHE A 10 12.86 1.69 -21.75
C PHE A 10 14.29 1.91 -22.26
N THR A 11 14.41 2.64 -23.35
CA THR A 11 15.68 3.12 -23.89
C THR A 11 16.13 4.33 -23.08
N VAL A 12 17.25 4.21 -22.37
CA VAL A 12 17.85 5.28 -21.55
C VAL A 12 19.28 5.53 -22.01
N VAL A 13 19.57 6.74 -22.46
CA VAL A 13 20.91 7.07 -22.99
C VAL A 13 21.89 7.29 -21.83
N SER A 14 21.47 8.07 -20.83
CA SER A 14 22.30 8.46 -19.69
C SER A 14 21.51 8.45 -18.38
N VAL A 15 22.21 8.21 -17.28
CA VAL A 15 21.65 8.30 -15.91
C VAL A 15 21.31 9.74 -15.50
N GLN A 16 21.80 10.74 -16.25
CA GLN A 16 21.53 12.17 -16.05
C GLN A 16 20.34 12.67 -16.88
N GLU A 17 19.76 11.82 -17.75
CA GLU A 17 18.63 12.17 -18.60
C GLU A 17 17.37 12.36 -17.72
N THR A 18 16.61 13.42 -17.99
CA THR A 18 15.38 13.70 -17.24
C THR A 18 14.28 12.70 -17.60
N LEU A 19 13.37 12.42 -16.67
CA LEU A 19 12.25 11.51 -16.93
C LEU A 19 11.38 11.97 -18.11
N ALA A 20 11.28 13.28 -18.34
CA ALA A 20 10.58 13.85 -19.49
C ALA A 20 11.27 13.51 -20.82
N ALA A 21 12.60 13.60 -20.87
CA ALA A 21 13.36 13.24 -22.07
C ALA A 21 13.29 11.73 -22.38
N ILE A 22 13.40 10.89 -21.34
CA ILE A 22 13.21 9.44 -21.47
C ILE A 22 11.78 9.13 -21.95
N ALA A 23 10.78 9.84 -21.43
CA ALA A 23 9.37 9.67 -21.81
C ALA A 23 9.12 9.96 -23.29
N LEU A 24 9.63 11.10 -23.77
CA LEU A 24 9.50 11.52 -25.16
C LEU A 24 10.09 10.47 -26.12
N ARG A 25 11.28 9.94 -25.80
CA ARG A 25 11.97 8.92 -26.60
C ARG A 25 11.22 7.59 -26.63
N ASN A 26 10.69 7.18 -25.50
CA ASN A 26 9.98 5.91 -25.34
C ASN A 26 8.49 6.01 -25.67
N ARG A 27 8.03 7.13 -26.27
CA ARG A 27 6.63 7.39 -26.62
C ARG A 27 5.68 7.09 -25.44
N THR A 28 6.09 7.51 -24.25
CA THR A 28 5.38 7.28 -22.99
C THR A 28 5.32 8.59 -22.19
N THR A 29 4.75 8.56 -20.99
CA THR A 29 4.71 9.71 -20.08
C THR A 29 5.77 9.59 -18.98
N ALA A 30 6.24 10.74 -18.47
CA ALA A 30 7.16 10.79 -17.35
C ALA A 30 6.55 10.12 -16.10
N GLU A 31 5.24 10.25 -15.90
CA GLU A 31 4.50 9.56 -14.84
C GLU A 31 4.61 8.03 -14.97
N LYS A 32 4.40 7.49 -16.18
CA LYS A 32 4.49 6.05 -16.42
C LYS A 32 5.90 5.54 -16.14
N ILE A 33 6.94 6.27 -16.54
CA ILE A 33 8.34 5.95 -16.21
C ILE A 33 8.58 6.03 -14.70
N TYR A 34 8.08 7.09 -14.05
CA TYR A 34 8.19 7.29 -12.62
C TYR A 34 7.65 6.08 -11.84
N ARG A 35 6.52 5.49 -12.26
CA ARG A 35 5.97 4.27 -11.63
C ARG A 35 6.91 3.06 -11.64
N TYR A 36 7.83 2.93 -12.60
CA TYR A 36 8.81 1.84 -12.63
C TYR A 36 10.01 2.09 -11.72
N ILE A 37 10.36 3.35 -11.49
CA ILE A 37 11.54 3.73 -10.70
C ILE A 37 11.20 4.07 -9.27
N ALA A 38 9.98 4.54 -9.03
CA ALA A 38 9.41 4.71 -7.71
C ALA A 38 9.59 3.39 -6.94
N PRO A 39 9.93 3.47 -5.64
CA PRO A 39 9.86 2.29 -4.80
C PRO A 39 8.42 1.80 -4.89
N GLN A 40 8.23 0.63 -5.52
CA GLN A 40 6.99 -0.09 -5.40
C GLN A 40 6.88 -0.44 -3.92
N ASN A 41 6.07 0.31 -3.16
CA ASN A 41 5.48 -0.19 -1.94
C ASN A 41 4.45 -1.29 -2.29
N SER A 42 4.82 -2.22 -3.16
CA SER A 42 3.98 -3.25 -3.78
C SER A 42 4.55 -4.63 -3.53
N GLY A 43 5.26 -4.81 -2.40
CA GLY A 43 5.18 -6.09 -1.72
C GLY A 43 3.85 -6.10 -0.98
N MET A 44 3.10 -7.21 -1.00
CA MET A 44 2.02 -7.42 -0.03
C MET A 44 2.57 -6.99 1.33
N ARG A 45 2.09 -5.86 1.86
CA ARG A 45 2.51 -5.41 3.19
C ARG A 45 1.84 -6.36 4.16
N LYS A 46 2.51 -7.49 4.41
CA LYS A 46 2.09 -8.41 5.45
C LYS A 46 2.20 -7.65 6.75
N LEU A 47 1.09 -7.51 7.43
CA LEU A 47 1.08 -6.95 8.77
C LEU A 47 1.93 -7.87 9.65
N PRO A 48 2.54 -7.40 10.74
CA PRO A 48 3.22 -8.29 11.68
C PRO A 48 2.20 -9.24 12.33
N SER A 49 2.61 -10.50 12.59
CA SER A 49 1.74 -11.46 13.29
C SER A 49 1.71 -11.23 14.79
N ASP A 50 2.83 -10.74 15.34
CA ASP A 50 2.95 -10.49 16.76
C ASP A 50 2.37 -9.11 17.11
N GLY A 51 1.69 -9.01 18.26
CA GLY A 51 1.08 -7.77 18.73
C GLY A 51 -0.07 -7.20 17.89
N PHE A 52 -0.43 -7.79 16.74
CA PHE A 52 -1.47 -7.28 15.83
C PHE A 52 -2.80 -7.04 16.54
N GLY A 53 -3.25 -7.99 17.36
CA GLY A 53 -4.49 -7.89 18.12
C GLY A 53 -4.54 -6.70 19.10
N ARG A 54 -3.37 -6.24 19.57
CA ARG A 54 -3.26 -5.15 20.56
C ARG A 54 -3.25 -3.77 19.91
N LYS A 55 -2.80 -3.67 18.66
CA LYS A 55 -2.75 -2.42 17.90
C LYS A 55 -4.15 -1.92 17.57
N THR A 56 -4.30 -0.62 17.58
CA THR A 56 -5.48 0.11 17.11
C THR A 56 -5.50 0.24 15.60
N LEU A 57 -6.67 0.49 15.04
CA LEU A 57 -6.81 0.74 13.61
C LEU A 57 -5.98 1.95 13.15
N GLY A 58 -5.88 2.97 13.99
CA GLY A 58 -5.05 4.15 13.79
C GLY A 58 -3.56 3.81 13.71
N GLU A 59 -3.04 3.06 14.68
CA GLU A 59 -1.64 2.61 14.68
C GLU A 59 -1.31 1.76 13.45
N ILE A 60 -2.21 0.86 13.05
CA ILE A 60 -2.03 0.06 11.82
C ILE A 60 -1.99 0.95 10.58
N ALA A 61 -2.84 1.98 10.50
CA ALA A 61 -2.83 2.92 9.40
C ALA A 61 -1.53 3.74 9.36
N GLU A 62 -1.08 4.25 10.52
CA GLU A 62 0.15 5.03 10.67
C GLU A 62 1.39 4.23 10.27
N ASP A 63 1.53 3.00 10.79
CA ASP A 63 2.62 2.07 10.46
C ASP A 63 2.73 1.80 8.96
N ASN A 64 1.60 1.89 8.26
CA ASN A 64 1.50 1.64 6.83
C ASN A 64 1.37 2.93 6.02
N GLY A 65 1.53 4.12 6.62
CA GLY A 65 1.51 5.40 5.92
C GLY A 65 0.20 5.66 5.16
N ILE A 66 -0.94 5.19 5.70
CA ILE A 66 -2.27 5.46 5.15
C ILE A 66 -3.14 6.20 6.17
N SER A 67 -4.20 6.86 5.70
CA SER A 67 -5.15 7.53 6.57
C SER A 67 -5.99 6.51 7.35
N ALA A 68 -6.02 6.66 8.68
CA ALA A 68 -6.86 5.87 9.57
C ALA A 68 -8.35 5.98 9.20
N VAL A 69 -8.80 7.17 8.79
CA VAL A 69 -10.18 7.41 8.34
C VAL A 69 -10.48 6.68 7.03
N SER A 70 -9.52 6.64 6.10
CA SER A 70 -9.67 5.91 4.84
C SER A 70 -9.74 4.40 5.08
N LEU A 71 -8.92 3.87 5.99
CA LEU A 71 -8.95 2.46 6.37
C LEU A 71 -10.27 2.09 7.06
N GLN A 72 -10.75 2.95 7.96
CA GLN A 72 -12.05 2.80 8.61
C GLN A 72 -13.20 2.76 7.59
N LEU A 73 -13.21 3.69 6.63
CA LEU A 73 -14.24 3.72 5.59
C LEU A 73 -14.21 2.45 4.72
N ALA A 74 -13.02 1.97 4.36
CA ALA A 74 -12.87 0.75 3.57
C ALA A 74 -13.36 -0.51 4.31
N LEU A 75 -13.10 -0.61 5.61
CA LEU A 75 -13.67 -1.67 6.46
C LEU A 75 -15.19 -1.57 6.53
N ARG A 76 -15.74 -0.37 6.70
CA ARG A 76 -17.19 -0.14 6.71
C ARG A 76 -17.86 -0.53 5.39
N GLN A 77 -17.22 -0.28 4.25
CA GLN A 77 -17.70 -0.73 2.94
C GLN A 77 -17.75 -2.26 2.80
N LYS A 78 -16.95 -2.99 3.59
CA LYS A 78 -17.00 -4.44 3.72
C LYS A 78 -17.93 -4.94 4.83
N GLY A 79 -18.70 -4.05 5.45
CA GLY A 79 -19.61 -4.41 6.55
C GLY A 79 -18.91 -4.58 7.90
N VAL A 80 -17.65 -4.15 8.04
CA VAL A 80 -16.91 -4.19 9.31
C VAL A 80 -16.99 -2.82 9.97
N ASP A 81 -17.67 -2.76 11.11
CA ASP A 81 -17.77 -1.54 11.92
C ASP A 81 -16.54 -1.42 12.83
N ALA A 82 -15.73 -0.39 12.59
CA ALA A 82 -14.50 -0.12 13.30
C ALA A 82 -14.36 1.38 13.58
N ASP A 83 -13.64 1.70 14.66
CA ASP A 83 -13.16 3.05 14.95
C ASP A 83 -11.63 3.06 14.87
N THR A 84 -11.05 4.20 14.51
CA THR A 84 -9.61 4.47 14.54
C THR A 84 -8.95 4.11 15.88
N VAL A 85 -9.65 4.28 17.01
CA VAL A 85 -9.10 3.99 18.35
C VAL A 85 -9.34 2.56 18.82
N MET A 86 -10.11 1.76 18.09
CA MET A 86 -10.38 0.38 18.47
C MET A 86 -9.19 -0.52 18.17
N SER A 87 -8.84 -1.40 19.11
CA SER A 87 -7.88 -2.47 18.87
C SER A 87 -8.41 -3.47 17.84
N MET A 88 -7.50 -4.13 17.11
CA MET A 88 -7.88 -5.19 16.16
C MET A 88 -8.68 -6.29 16.86
N LYS A 89 -8.33 -6.63 18.11
CA LYS A 89 -9.11 -7.57 18.93
C LYS A 89 -10.54 -7.09 19.16
N ALA A 90 -10.72 -5.84 19.59
CA ALA A 90 -12.05 -5.28 19.79
C ALA A 90 -12.88 -5.24 18.50
N ILE A 91 -12.24 -4.98 17.35
CA ILE A 91 -12.90 -5.00 16.04
C ILE A 91 -13.37 -6.43 15.69
N THR A 92 -12.53 -7.45 15.90
CA THR A 92 -12.92 -8.84 15.67
C THR A 92 -14.08 -9.29 16.55
N GLU A 93 -14.05 -8.93 17.83
CA GLU A 93 -15.10 -9.27 18.80
C GLU A 93 -16.43 -8.59 18.46
N LYS A 94 -16.38 -7.30 18.10
CA LYS A 94 -17.56 -6.51 17.73
C LYS A 94 -18.24 -7.05 16.46
N ASN A 95 -17.44 -7.43 15.46
CA ASN A 95 -17.94 -7.84 14.15
C ASN A 95 -18.11 -9.36 14.01
N ARG A 96 -17.74 -10.15 15.04
CA ARG A 96 -17.78 -11.62 15.04
C ARG A 96 -17.02 -12.25 13.86
N ILE A 97 -15.88 -11.66 13.51
CA ILE A 97 -14.97 -12.13 12.45
C ILE A 97 -13.67 -12.65 13.04
N GLY A 98 -12.95 -13.48 12.28
CA GLY A 98 -11.65 -14.00 12.70
C GLY A 98 -10.53 -12.95 12.60
N MET A 99 -9.50 -13.07 13.45
CA MET A 99 -8.32 -12.20 13.38
C MET A 99 -7.58 -12.34 12.04
N THR A 100 -7.47 -13.57 11.53
CA THR A 100 -6.89 -13.84 10.20
C THR A 100 -7.69 -13.15 9.10
N GLU A 101 -9.02 -13.22 9.17
CA GLU A 101 -9.92 -12.62 8.19
C GLU A 101 -9.81 -11.08 8.19
N LEU A 102 -9.84 -10.46 9.37
CA LEU A 102 -9.64 -9.01 9.50
C LEU A 102 -8.28 -8.57 8.94
N ARG A 103 -7.23 -9.34 9.21
CA ARG A 103 -5.88 -9.07 8.71
C ARG A 103 -5.83 -9.12 7.19
N GLU A 104 -6.36 -10.17 6.58
CA GLU A 104 -6.40 -10.31 5.12
C GLU A 104 -7.18 -9.17 4.45
N MET A 105 -8.29 -8.73 5.07
CA MET A 105 -9.04 -7.56 4.60
C MET A 105 -8.17 -6.30 4.58
N ILE A 106 -7.46 -6.02 5.67
CA ILE A 106 -6.60 -4.83 5.79
C ILE A 106 -5.41 -4.94 4.83
N GLU A 107 -4.74 -6.09 4.77
CA GLU A 107 -3.61 -6.35 3.84
C GLU A 107 -4.03 -6.10 2.38
N GLY A 108 -5.25 -6.51 2.00
CA GLY A 108 -5.81 -6.27 0.67
C GLY A 108 -6.17 -4.80 0.38
N MET A 109 -6.29 -3.96 1.42
CA MET A 109 -6.54 -2.51 1.29
C MET A 109 -5.23 -1.72 1.21
N ILE A 110 -4.21 -2.11 1.98
CA ILE A 110 -2.92 -1.40 2.04
C ILE A 110 -1.95 -1.78 0.92
N SER A 111 -2.20 -2.90 0.24
CA SER A 111 -1.36 -3.38 -0.88
C SER A 111 -1.84 -2.89 -2.26
N ARG A 112 -2.83 -2.00 -2.31
CA ARG A 112 -3.39 -1.44 -3.57
C ARG A 112 -2.80 -0.09 -3.92
#